data_AF-A0A3M5G9A5-F1
#
_entry.id   AF-A0A3M5G9A5-F1
#
_cell.length_a   1.000
_cell.length_b   1.000
_cell.length_c   1.000
_cell.angle_alpha   90.00
_cell.angle_beta   90.00
_cell.angle_gamma   90.00
#
_symmetry.space_group_name_H-M   'P 1'
#
loop_
_entity.id
_entity.type
_entity.pdbx_description
1 polymer ?
#
loop_
_entity_poly.entity_id
_entity_poly.type
_entity_poly.pdbx_seq_one_letter_code
_entity_poly.pdbx_strand_id
1 'polypeptide(L)' 'FRVSLGDFIDRGGKVYLDNSAAGGDRQKTIPLVITLPEGQSVPAEQIVSAS' A
#
# COMPACT_ATOMS: atom_id res chain seq x y z
N PHE A 1 5.28 -5.47 6.79
CA PHE A 1 4.77 -4.27 7.47
C PHE A 1 3.33 -4.04 7.06
N ARG A 2 2.51 -3.43 7.93
CA ARG A 2 1.17 -2.93 7.61
C ARG A 2 1.22 -1.41 7.61
N VAL A 3 0.55 -0.80 6.64
CA VAL A 3 0.43 0.66 6.51
C VAL A 3 -1.04 1.01 6.31
N SER A 4 -1.44 2.21 6.75
CA SER A 4 -2.78 2.75 6.49
C SER A 4 -2.81 3.40 5.12
N LEU A 5 -3.76 3.01 4.26
CA LEU A 5 -3.97 3.70 2.98
C LEU A 5 -4.39 5.16 3.17
N GLY A 6 -5.14 5.45 4.24
CA GLY A 6 -5.57 6.81 4.58
C GLY A 6 -4.39 7.77 4.77
N ASP A 7 -3.31 7.31 5.40
CA ASP A 7 -2.14 8.14 5.68
C ASP A 7 -1.44 8.62 4.39
N PHE A 8 -1.54 7.86 3.30
CA PHE A 8 -1.06 8.31 1.98
C PHE A 8 -2.00 9.34 1.37
N ILE A 9 -3.32 9.10 1.45
CA ILE A 9 -4.35 10.01 0.90
C ILE A 9 -4.28 11.37 1.58
N ASP A 10 -4.19 11.40 2.91
CA ASP A 10 -4.11 12.63 3.71
C ASP A 10 -2.85 13.44 3.40
N ARG A 11 -1.79 12.81 2.87
CA ARG A 11 -0.54 13.44 2.45
C ARG A 11 -0.52 13.82 0.96
N GLY A 12 -1.64 13.70 0.26
CA GLY A 12 -1.74 14.02 -1.18
C GLY A 12 -1.29 12.89 -2.12
N GLY A 13 -1.18 11.68 -1.59
CA GLY A 13 -0.93 10.47 -2.37
C GLY A 13 -2.11 10.13 -3.29
N LYS A 14 -1.79 9.50 -4.41
CA LYS A 14 -2.76 9.02 -5.41
C LYS A 14 -2.69 7.50 -5.46
N VAL A 15 -3.83 6.88 -5.71
CA VAL A 15 -3.99 5.43 -5.75
C VAL A 15 -4.30 5.00 -7.17
N TYR A 16 -3.55 4.01 -7.67
CA TYR A 16 -3.69 3.45 -9.00
C TYR A 16 -3.81 1.93 -8.90
N LEU A 17 -4.59 1.33 -9.79
CA LEU A 17 -4.60 -0.12 -9.96
C LEU A 17 -3.28 -0.56 -10.60
N ASP A 18 -2.62 -1.55 -9.99
CA ASP A 18 -1.43 -2.15 -10.58
C ASP A 18 -1.83 -3.26 -11.56
N ASN A 19 -1.88 -2.92 -12.85
CA ASN A 19 -2.18 -3.88 -13.91
C ASN A 19 -0.98 -4.77 -14.27
N SER A 20 0.22 -4.47 -13.75
CA SER A 20 1.44 -5.23 -14.02
C SER A 20 1.61 -6.44 -13.09
N ALA A 21 0.91 -6.44 -11.95
CA ALA A 21 0.83 -7.57 -11.04
C ALA A 21 0.12 -8.76 -11.73
N ALA A 22 0.92 -9.66 -12.28
CA ALA A 22 0.46 -10.87 -12.95
C ALA A 22 -0.27 -11.78 -11.94
N GLY A 23 -1.60 -11.76 -11.97
CA GLY A 23 -2.45 -12.92 -11.69
C GLY A 23 -2.30 -13.67 -10.37
N GLY A 24 -1.69 -13.12 -9.31
CA GLY A 24 -1.75 -13.72 -7.98
C GLY A 24 -3.19 -13.67 -7.46
N ASP A 25 -3.73 -14.84 -7.08
CA ASP A 25 -5.11 -15.11 -6.61
C ASP A 25 -6.05 -13.89 -6.60
N ARG A 26 -6.47 -13.47 -7.81
CA ARG A 26 -7.25 -12.23 -8.04
C ARG A 26 -8.62 -12.25 -7.37
N GLN A 27 -9.02 -13.37 -6.76
CA GLN A 27 -10.30 -13.47 -6.06
C GLN A 27 -10.29 -12.78 -4.68
N LYS A 28 -9.11 -12.52 -4.08
CA LYS A 28 -9.06 -11.97 -2.71
C LYS A 28 -8.21 -10.71 -2.53
N THR A 29 -7.36 -10.37 -3.48
CA THR A 29 -6.41 -9.26 -3.32
C THR A 29 -6.40 -8.36 -4.55
N ILE A 30 -6.50 -7.05 -4.34
CA ILE A 30 -6.40 -6.01 -5.38
C ILE A 30 -5.01 -5.37 -5.26
N PRO A 31 -4.12 -5.52 -6.27
CA PRO A 31 -2.81 -4.89 -6.25
C PRO A 31 -2.92 -3.39 -6.57
N LEU A 32 -2.21 -2.56 -5.82
CA LEU A 32 -2.26 -1.11 -5.91
C LEU A 32 -0.84 -0.52 -6.01
N VAL A 33 -0.69 0.52 -6.83
CA VAL A 33 0.43 1.46 -6.76
C VAL A 33 -0.06 2.72 -6.07
N ILE A 34 0.67 3.18 -5.05
CA ILE A 34 0.32 4.36 -4.26
C ILE A 34 1.48 5.34 -4.31
N THR A 35 1.22 6.61 -4.60
CA THR A 35 2.26 7.65 -4.56
C THR A 35 2.36 8.25 -3.17
N LEU A 36 3.57 8.66 -2.79
CA LEU A 36 3.84 9.46 -1.60
C LEU A 36 4.71 10.65 -2.03
N PRO A 37 4.31 11.90 -1.80
CA PRO A 37 5.13 13.05 -2.17
C PRO A 37 6.51 13.01 -1.51
N GLU A 38 7.50 13.54 -2.20
CA GLU A 38 8.87 13.59 -1.69
C GLU A 38 8.94 14.31 -0.33
N GLY A 39 9.78 13.79 0.57
CA GLY A 39 9.92 14.31 1.93
C GLY A 39 8.80 13.89 2.90
N GLN A 40 7.78 13.16 2.44
CA GLN A 40 6.75 12.58 3.30
C GLN A 40 7.10 11.15 3.73
N SER A 41 6.55 10.73 4.86
CA SER A 41 6.63 9.36 5.38
C SER A 41 5.29 8.95 5.97
N VAL A 42 5.00 7.65 6.03
CA VAL A 42 3.82 7.14 6.73
C VAL A 42 4.24 6.17 7.84
N PRO A 43 3.48 6.06 8.94
CA PRO A 43 3.69 5.02 9.93
C PRO A 43 3.57 3.62 9.28
N ALA A 44 4.49 2.74 9.65
CA ALA A 44 4.47 1.34 9.25
C ALA A 44 4.58 0.45 10.48
N GLU A 45 3.59 -0.43 10.66
CA GLU A 45 3.59 -1.41 11.74
C GLU A 45 4.33 -2.66 11.27
N GLN A 46 5.34 -3.11 12.03
CA GLN A 46 5.99 -4.38 11.74
C GLN A 46 5.02 -5.51 12.09
N ILE A 47 4.71 -6.35 11.10
CA ILE A 47 3.93 -7.57 11.35
C ILE A 47 4.94 -8.59 11.89
N VAL A 48 4.89 -8.83 13.19
CA VAL A 48 5.68 -9.89 13.83
C VAL A 48 4.83 -11.14 13.81
N SER A 49 5.25 -12.16 13.05
CA SER A 49 4.61 -13.47 13.12
C SER A 49 4.93 -14.09 14.48
N ALA A 50 3.91 -14.47 15.25
CA ALA A 50 4.13 -15.33 16.42
C ALA A 50 4.66 -16.69 15.90
N SER A 51 5.82 -17.08 16.39
CA SER A 51 6.49 -18.36 16.11
C SER A 51 5.67 -19.55 16.58
#